data_AF-A0A1F7AH88-F1
#
_entry.id   AF-A0A1F7AH88-F1
#
_cell.length_a   1.000
_cell.length_b   1.000
_cell.length_c   1.000
_cell.angle_alpha   90.00
_cell.angle_beta   90.00
_cell.angle_gamma   90.00
#
_symmetry.space_group_name_H-M   'P 1'
#
loop_
_entity.id
_entity.type
_entity.pdbx_description
1 polymer ?
#
loop_
_entity_poly.entity_id
_entity_poly.type
_entity_poly.pdbx_seq_one_letter_code
_entity_poly.pdbx_strand_id
1 'polypeptide(L)' 'MIKSFKCKETEKIYYREGSKKFANIQKIALRKLMMIKAATDLNDLKVPPGNCLEKLKWKNKDAHNVEIVDYH' A
#
# COMPACT_ATOMS: atom_id res chain seq x y z
N MET A 1 -0.84 -11.63 0.30
CA MET A 1 -1.61 -11.67 1.58
C MET A 1 -0.95 -10.83 2.65
N ILE A 2 -1.65 -9.84 3.24
CA ILE A 2 -1.12 -9.00 4.33
C ILE A 2 -1.27 -9.72 5.68
N LYS A 3 -0.16 -9.81 6.44
CA LYS A 3 -0.12 -10.52 7.74
C LYS A 3 -0.25 -9.60 8.96
N SER A 4 0.19 -8.35 8.86
CA SER A 4 0.23 -7.42 9.98
C SER A 4 0.38 -5.97 9.50
N PHE A 5 -0.07 -5.02 10.31
CA PHE A 5 0.10 -3.58 10.06
C PHE A 5 0.91 -2.94 11.18
N LYS A 6 1.91 -2.12 10.81
CA LYS A 6 2.61 -1.25 11.78
C LYS A 6 1.79 0.00 12.13
N CYS A 7 0.96 0.47 11.20
CA CYS A 7 0.18 1.69 11.33
C CYS A 7 -1.31 1.36 11.51
N LYS A 8 -1.88 1.73 12.66
CA LYS A 8 -3.31 1.52 12.97
C LYS A 8 -4.25 2.22 11.99
N GLU A 9 -3.87 3.37 11.46
CA GLU A 9 -4.69 4.08 10.48
C GLU A 9 -4.70 3.37 9.12
N THR A 10 -3.59 2.73 8.72
CA THR A 10 -3.54 1.88 7.51
C THR A 10 -4.41 0.64 7.67
N GLU A 11 -4.41 0.04 8.85
CA GLU A 11 -5.26 -1.09 9.21
C GLU A 11 -6.76 -0.73 9.12
N LYS A 12 -7.15 0.42 9.69
CA LYS A 12 -8.53 0.93 9.56
C LYS A 12 -8.95 1.05 8.10
N ILE A 13 -8.13 1.67 7.26
CA ILE A 13 -8.42 1.80 5.83
C ILE A 13 -8.59 0.43 5.19
N TYR A 14 -7.72 -0.53 5.51
CA TYR A 14 -7.82 -1.90 4.98
C TYR A 14 -9.16 -2.57 5.32
N TYR A 15 -9.67 -2.36 6.54
CA TYR A 15 -10.98 -2.83 6.98
C TYR A 15 -12.15 -1.94 6.54
N ARG A 16 -11.91 -0.96 5.65
CA ARG A 16 -12.89 0.02 5.16
C ARG A 16 -13.46 0.93 6.25
N GLU A 17 -12.74 1.08 7.35
CA GLU A 17 -13.05 2.04 8.39
C GLU A 17 -12.53 3.43 8.01
N GLY A 18 -13.18 4.48 8.52
CA GLY A 18 -12.75 5.86 8.32
C GLY A 18 -11.44 6.15 9.04
N SER A 19 -10.43 6.64 8.32
CA SER A 19 -9.22 7.21 8.90
C SER A 19 -9.30 8.73 8.84
N LYS A 20 -9.36 9.40 10.00
CA LYS A 20 -9.32 10.87 10.06
C LYS A 20 -7.97 11.40 9.57
N LYS A 21 -6.89 10.64 9.80
CA LYS A 21 -5.53 11.04 9.43
C LYS A 21 -5.28 11.01 7.92
N PHE A 22 -5.93 10.10 7.21
CA PHE A 22 -5.72 9.86 5.79
C PHE A 22 -6.99 10.08 4.96
N ALA A 23 -7.93 10.88 5.46
CA ALA A 23 -9.24 11.05 4.84
C ALA A 23 -9.16 11.47 3.36
N ASN A 24 -8.19 12.32 3.01
CA ASN A 24 -7.94 12.80 1.65
C ASN A 24 -7.42 11.71 0.70
N ILE A 25 -6.61 10.77 1.19
CA ILE A 25 -6.01 9.70 0.38
C ILE A 25 -6.69 8.34 0.59
N GLN A 26 -7.71 8.24 1.44
CA GLN A 26 -8.27 6.98 1.90
C GLN A 26 -8.73 6.07 0.76
N LYS A 27 -9.36 6.63 -0.28
CA LYS A 27 -9.80 5.87 -1.45
C LYS A 27 -8.62 5.26 -2.23
N ILE A 28 -7.56 6.03 -2.41
CA ILE A 28 -6.35 5.62 -3.16
C ILE A 28 -5.56 4.61 -2.33
N ALA A 29 -5.41 4.86 -1.02
CA ALA A 29 -4.80 3.96 -0.07
C ALA A 29 -5.51 2.60 -0.03
N LEU A 30 -6.85 2.60 0.01
CA LEU A 30 -7.64 1.36 -0.04
C LEU A 30 -7.38 0.56 -1.32
N ARG A 31 -7.39 1.22 -2.48
CA ARG A 31 -7.10 0.55 -3.76
C ARG A 31 -5.71 -0.10 -3.76
N LYS A 32 -4.68 0.61 -3.30
CA LYS A 32 -3.32 0.08 -3.23
C LYS A 32 -3.19 -1.07 -2.23
N LEU A 33 -3.86 -0.98 -1.08
CA LEU A 33 -3.90 -2.08 -0.11
C LEU A 33 -4.58 -3.33 -0.68
N MET A 34 -5.64 -3.17 -1.48
CA MET A 34 -6.29 -4.28 -2.17
C MET A 34 -5.38 -4.94 -3.21
N MET A 35 -4.58 -4.15 -3.93
CA MET A 35 -3.55 -4.68 -4.83
C MET A 35 -2.49 -5.49 -4.07
N ILE A 36 -1.99 -4.99 -2.94
CA ILE A 36 -1.04 -5.72 -2.08
C ILE A 36 -1.64 -7.01 -1.52
N LYS A 37 -2.94 -7.00 -1.19
CA LYS A 37 -3.63 -8.21 -0.74
C LYS A 37 -3.72 -9.25 -1.86
N ALA A 38 -4.03 -8.81 -3.09
CA ALA A 38 -4.25 -9.65 -4.27
C ALA A 38 -2.96 -10.15 -4.92
N ALA A 39 -1.85 -9.41 -4.76
CA ALA A 39 -0.55 -9.80 -5.29
C ALA A 39 -0.11 -11.17 -4.73
N THR A 40 0.23 -12.06 -5.64
CA THR A 40 0.78 -13.39 -5.38
C THR A 40 2.30 -13.37 -5.51
N ASP A 41 2.83 -12.51 -6.36
CA ASP A 41 4.25 -12.24 -6.54
C ASP A 41 4.54 -10.72 -6.47
N LEU A 42 5.79 -10.35 -6.18
CA LEU A 42 6.23 -8.95 -6.17
C LEU A 42 6.06 -8.27 -7.54
N ASN A 43 6.16 -9.04 -8.63
CA ASN A 43 5.96 -8.50 -9.97
C ASN A 43 4.52 -8.07 -10.24
N ASP A 44 3.52 -8.64 -9.54
CA ASP A 44 2.11 -8.26 -9.68
C ASP A 44 1.88 -6.79 -9.26
N LEU A 45 2.73 -6.27 -8.37
CA LEU A 45 2.63 -4.89 -7.89
C LEU A 45 3.15 -3.85 -8.90
N LYS A 46 3.79 -4.27 -10.00
CA LYS A 46 4.29 -3.39 -11.07
C LYS A 46 3.19 -2.90 -12.02
N VAL A 47 2.00 -3.48 -11.95
CA VAL A 47 0.87 -3.17 -12.85
C VAL A 47 -0.27 -2.62 -12.01
N PRO A 48 -0.80 -1.40 -12.27
CA PRO A 48 -0.54 -0.49 -13.38
C PRO A 48 0.69 0.42 -13.19
N PRO A 49 1.20 1.08 -14.25
CA PRO A 49 2.47 1.83 -14.27
C PRO A 49 2.62 3.00 -13.27
N GLY A 50 1.56 3.37 -12.55
CA GLY A 50 1.59 4.36 -11.46
C GLY A 50 2.00 3.79 -10.08
N ASN A 51 2.41 2.53 -10.01
CA ASN A 51 3.06 1.96 -8.83
C ASN A 51 4.58 2.08 -8.97
N CYS A 52 5.16 3.14 -8.43
CA CYS A 52 6.61 3.25 -8.22
C CYS A 52 7.01 2.28 -7.10
N LEU A 53 7.27 1.02 -7.47
CA LEU A 53 7.93 0.05 -6.59
C LEU A 53 9.40 0.43 -6.47
N GLU A 54 9.72 1.34 -5.56
CA GLU A 54 11.11 1.58 -5.19
C GLU A 54 11.57 0.50 -4.19
N LYS A 55 12.70 -0.15 -4.50
CA LYS A 55 13.37 -1.01 -3.52
C LYS A 55 13.87 -0.14 -2.37
N LEU A 56 13.36 -0.36 -1.17
CA LEU A 56 13.88 0.31 0.01
C LEU A 56 15.27 -0.21 0.35
N LYS A 57 16.24 0.70 0.51
CA LYS A 57 17.42 0.45 1.34
C LYS A 57 17.05 0.65 2.82
N TRP A 58 16.16 -0.18 3.36
CA TRP A 58 16.04 -0.30 4.82
C TRP A 58 16.92 -1.45 5.31
N LYS A 59 17.34 -1.36 6.57
CA LYS A 59 18.27 -2.25 7.31
C LYS A 59 18.04 -3.77 7.18
N ASN A 60 16.92 -4.22 6.58
CA ASN A 60 16.60 -5.61 6.27
C ASN A 60 16.38 -5.76 4.76
N LYS A 61 17.15 -6.63 4.12
CA LYS A 61 17.34 -6.72 2.66
C LYS A 61 16.08 -7.09 1.82
N ASP A 62 14.92 -7.30 2.44
CA ASP A 62 13.71 -7.82 1.78
C ASP A 62 12.48 -6.89 1.87
N ALA A 63 12.66 -5.62 2.28
CA ALA A 63 11.58 -4.63 2.35
C ALA A 63 11.34 -3.95 0.99
N HIS A 64 10.07 -3.80 0.60
CA HIS A 64 9.65 -3.12 -0.63
C HIS A 64 8.72 -1.94 -0.29
N ASN A 65 8.89 -0.81 -0.98
CA ASN A 65 7.97 0.32 -0.89
C ASN A 65 6.90 0.26 -1.97
N VAL A 66 5.67 0.58 -1.60
CA VAL A 66 4.59 0.88 -2.54
C VAL A 66 4.14 2.29 -2.26
N GLU A 67 4.39 3.21 -3.19
CA GLU A 67 4.01 4.61 -3.03
C GLU A 67 2.54 4.84 -3.37
N ILE A 68 1.91 5.76 -2.63
CA ILE A 68 0.56 6.25 -2.92
C ILE A 68 0.70 7.55 -3.70
N VAL A 69 0.61 7.50 -5.02
CA VAL A 69 0.58 8.68 -5.89
C VAL A 69 -0.86 8.95 -6.32
N ASP A 70 -1.28 10.20 -6.16
CA ASP A 70 -2.55 10.72 -6.66
C ASP A 70 -2.25 11.53 -7.92
N TYR A 71 -2.69 11.03 -9.08
CA TYR A 71 -2.66 11.79 -10.33
C TYR A 71 -4.03 12.47 -10.44
N HIS A 72 -4.07 13.79 -10.24
CA HIS A 72 -5.24 14.60 -10.57
C HIS A 72 -5.55 14.53 -12.08
#